data_AF-A0A809SDK6-F1
#
_entry.id   AF-A0A809SDK6-F1
#
_cell.length_a   1.000
_cell.length_b   1.000
_cell.length_c   1.000
_cell.angle_alpha   90.00
_cell.angle_beta   90.00
_cell.angle_gamma   90.00
#
_symmetry.space_group_name_H-M   'P 1'
#
loop_
_entity.id
_entity.type
_entity.pdbx_description
1 polymer ?
#
loop_
_entity_poly.entity_id
_entity_poly.type
_entity_poly.pdbx_seq_one_letter_code
_entity_poly.pdbx_strand_id
1 'polypeptide(L)'
;MRFGIGLVSAALLFCASCAKFPSSGGLPNDKRLVFLMQVQGTINPNYVYIVALRPSTEPNPPDTGPIPVIAPPWGNGFVAGNATHFVRWDVNQSPDYLLYAFQDPNLLQYFAIGVPIVYEDVLPGSKRIRFEIDLSQIIPAAMLDQYESIQVNFLTMDVVPQGATGSKQWDALGNSLVPSGINQYVTLSLRTSGIYNNQTFFDLEPQNDTTLPDLDIVDWSVEVRLQ
;
A
#
# COMPACT_ATOMS: atom_id res chain seq x y z
N MET A 1 -59.91 -6.35 28.75
CA MET A 1 -58.75 -7.26 28.62
C MET A 1 -58.15 -6.97 27.24
N ARG A 2 -57.13 -6.10 27.09
CA ARG A 2 -55.66 -6.39 27.09
C ARG A 2 -55.35 -7.67 26.28
N PHE A 3 -54.54 -7.75 25.22
CA PHE A 3 -53.35 -7.08 24.63
C PHE A 3 -53.43 -7.27 23.07
N GLY A 4 -52.80 -6.56 22.13
CA GLY A 4 -51.47 -5.94 22.03
C GLY A 4 -50.44 -6.89 21.37
N ILE A 5 -49.61 -6.38 20.43
CA ILE A 5 -48.35 -6.95 19.82
C ILE A 5 -48.55 -7.48 18.37
N GLY A 6 -47.76 -7.13 17.36
CA GLY A 6 -46.55 -6.30 17.25
C GLY A 6 -45.92 -6.43 15.85
N LEU A 7 -45.26 -5.35 15.40
CA LEU A 7 -44.50 -5.25 14.14
C LEU A 7 -43.40 -6.31 14.02
N VAL A 8 -43.19 -6.85 12.81
CA VAL A 8 -41.97 -7.59 12.45
C VAL A 8 -41.05 -6.64 11.67
N SER A 9 -40.03 -6.12 12.34
CA SER A 9 -38.92 -5.38 11.73
C SER A 9 -37.85 -6.36 11.25
N ALA A 10 -37.56 -6.37 9.95
CA ALA A 10 -36.42 -7.09 9.40
C ALA A 10 -35.15 -6.23 9.53
N ALA A 11 -34.24 -6.62 10.42
CA ALA A 11 -32.93 -6.00 10.56
C ALA A 11 -31.97 -6.60 9.54
N LEU A 12 -31.50 -5.79 8.57
CA LEU A 12 -30.34 -6.12 7.75
C LEU A 12 -29.08 -6.05 8.63
N LEU A 13 -28.45 -7.20 8.88
CA LEU A 13 -27.08 -7.27 9.36
C LEU A 13 -26.13 -7.06 8.18
N PHE A 14 -25.50 -5.89 8.11
CA PHE A 14 -24.26 -5.73 7.35
C PHE A 14 -23.12 -6.29 8.18
N CYS A 15 -22.63 -7.47 7.80
CA CYS A 15 -21.38 -8.01 8.30
C CYS A 15 -20.22 -7.17 7.75
N ALA A 16 -19.54 -6.44 8.62
CA ALA A 16 -18.22 -5.89 8.32
C ALA A 16 -17.24 -7.08 8.21
N SER A 17 -16.82 -7.42 6.99
CA SER A 17 -15.78 -8.42 6.75
C SER A 17 -14.41 -7.76 6.87
N CYS A 18 -13.87 -7.76 8.09
CA CYS A 18 -12.44 -7.59 8.30
C CYS A 18 -11.86 -8.99 8.52
N ALA A 19 -11.08 -9.50 7.57
CA ALA A 19 -10.29 -10.70 7.82
C ALA A 19 -9.15 -10.34 8.79
N LYS A 20 -9.22 -10.87 10.03
CA LYS A 20 -8.16 -10.74 11.03
C LYS A 20 -7.44 -12.08 11.13
N PHE A 21 -6.17 -12.12 10.76
CA PHE A 21 -5.32 -13.28 11.04
C PHE A 21 -4.96 -13.31 12.54
N PRO A 22 -4.81 -14.49 13.16
CA PRO A 22 -4.45 -14.57 14.57
C PRO A 22 -3.07 -13.94 14.78
N SER A 23 -3.02 -12.85 15.55
CA SER A 23 -1.76 -12.24 15.98
C SER A 23 -1.13 -13.14 17.04
N SER A 24 -0.04 -13.82 16.71
CA SER A 24 0.90 -14.26 17.75
C SER A 24 1.33 -13.01 18.53
N GLY A 25 1.26 -13.06 19.86
CA GLY A 25 1.40 -11.90 20.76
C GLY A 25 2.50 -10.92 20.35
N GLY A 26 2.17 -9.62 20.41
CA GLY A 26 3.06 -8.54 20.00
C GLY A 26 4.41 -8.60 20.71
N LEU A 27 5.47 -8.35 19.95
CA LEU A 27 6.82 -8.23 20.48
C LEU A 27 6.96 -6.91 21.26
N PRO A 28 7.91 -6.80 22.21
CA PRO A 28 8.28 -5.50 22.76
C PRO A 28 8.68 -4.53 21.63
N ASN A 29 8.21 -3.28 21.70
CA ASN A 29 8.46 -2.23 20.69
C ASN A 29 7.90 -2.52 19.29
N ASP A 30 6.82 -3.31 19.22
CA ASP A 30 6.07 -3.54 17.99
C ASP A 30 5.50 -2.21 17.42
N LYS A 31 5.56 -2.09 16.11
CA LYS A 31 5.08 -0.92 15.37
C LYS A 31 4.12 -1.39 14.30
N ARG A 32 2.89 -0.89 14.34
CA ARG A 32 1.86 -1.17 13.33
C ARG A 32 1.84 -0.06 12.29
N LEU A 33 1.74 -0.45 11.03
CA LEU A 33 1.61 0.46 9.90
C LEU A 33 0.29 0.17 9.20
N VAL A 34 -0.63 1.13 9.21
CA VAL A 34 -1.92 1.04 8.51
C VAL A 34 -1.83 1.84 7.23
N PHE A 35 -2.07 1.19 6.10
CA PHE A 35 -2.05 1.81 4.78
C PHE A 35 -3.47 1.95 4.26
N LEU A 36 -3.78 3.10 3.66
CA LEU A 36 -4.98 3.35 2.90
C LEU A 36 -4.60 4.06 1.61
N MET A 37 -5.11 3.56 0.49
CA MET A 37 -5.03 4.19 -0.82
C MET A 37 -6.43 4.30 -1.40
N GLN A 38 -6.76 5.42 -2.02
CA GLN A 38 -8.03 5.66 -2.69
C GLN A 38 -7.79 6.11 -4.13
N VAL A 39 -8.53 5.50 -5.07
CA VAL A 39 -8.55 5.90 -6.48
C VAL A 39 -9.79 6.73 -6.83
N GLN A 40 -9.74 7.47 -7.93
CA GLN A 40 -10.84 8.30 -8.44
C GLN A 40 -12.05 7.44 -8.84
N GLY A 41 -11.77 6.40 -9.63
CA GLY A 41 -12.70 5.43 -10.18
C GLY A 41 -13.02 4.34 -9.16
N THR A 42 -12.78 3.08 -9.53
CA THR A 42 -12.94 1.90 -8.69
C THR A 42 -11.71 1.01 -8.77
N ILE A 43 -11.47 0.21 -7.73
CA ILE A 43 -10.43 -0.82 -7.74
C ILE A 43 -10.85 -1.90 -8.75
N ASN A 44 -10.12 -1.97 -9.87
CA ASN A 44 -10.38 -2.88 -10.97
C ASN A 44 -9.52 -4.14 -10.81
N PRO A 45 -10.11 -5.35 -10.67
CA PRO A 45 -9.35 -6.57 -10.43
C PRO A 45 -8.38 -6.98 -11.55
N ASN A 46 -8.47 -6.35 -12.73
CA ASN A 46 -7.54 -6.58 -13.84
C ASN A 46 -6.31 -5.67 -13.79
N TYR A 47 -6.27 -4.69 -12.88
CA TYR A 47 -5.16 -3.77 -12.68
C TYR A 47 -4.29 -4.17 -11.51
N VAL A 48 -3.15 -3.51 -11.40
CA VAL A 48 -2.08 -3.84 -10.46
C VAL A 48 -2.00 -2.74 -9.43
N TYR A 49 -2.07 -3.12 -8.15
CA TYR A 49 -2.04 -2.20 -7.01
C TYR A 49 -0.96 -2.63 -6.04
N ILE A 50 0.01 -1.76 -5.81
CA ILE A 50 1.21 -2.04 -5.03
C ILE A 50 1.47 -0.92 -4.03
N VAL A 51 1.84 -1.27 -2.81
CA VAL A 51 2.43 -0.35 -1.84
C VAL A 51 3.88 -0.78 -1.64
N ALA A 52 4.82 0.02 -2.13
CA ALA A 52 6.24 -0.27 -2.08
C ALA A 52 6.89 0.40 -0.88
N LEU A 53 7.81 -0.32 -0.24
CA LEU A 53 8.33 -0.02 1.09
C LEU A 53 9.85 -0.11 1.12
N ARG A 54 10.47 0.81 1.86
CA ARG A 54 11.87 0.75 2.24
C ARG A 54 12.06 1.26 3.67
N PRO A 55 12.04 0.38 4.68
CA PRO A 55 12.44 0.77 6.04
C PRO A 55 13.93 1.13 6.06
N SER A 56 14.30 2.11 6.89
CA SER A 56 15.68 2.55 7.10
C SER A 56 16.03 2.74 8.58
N THR A 57 17.29 2.48 8.90
CA THR A 57 17.91 2.82 10.20
C THR A 57 18.30 4.28 10.31
N GLU A 58 18.13 5.06 9.24
CA GLU A 58 18.35 6.50 9.25
C GLU A 58 17.01 7.24 9.26
N PRO A 59 16.90 8.40 9.94
CA PRO A 59 15.67 9.18 9.95
C PRO A 59 15.36 9.81 8.59
N ASN A 60 16.40 10.12 7.79
CA ASN A 60 16.29 10.70 6.46
C ASN A 60 17.30 10.01 5.52
N PRO A 61 17.02 8.77 5.07
CA PRO A 61 17.96 8.04 4.24
C PRO A 61 18.26 8.79 2.93
N PRO A 62 19.53 8.89 2.51
CA PRO A 62 19.91 9.66 1.33
C PRO A 62 19.53 8.99 0.01
N ASP A 63 19.39 7.66 0.01
CA ASP A 63 19.05 6.95 -1.23
C ASP A 63 17.59 7.15 -1.62
N THR A 64 17.36 7.18 -2.92
CA THR A 64 16.03 7.33 -3.52
C THR A 64 15.11 6.20 -3.07
N GLY A 65 13.93 6.58 -2.59
CA GLY A 65 12.90 5.65 -2.13
C GLY A 65 12.30 4.83 -3.26
N PRO A 66 11.31 3.98 -2.94
CA PRO A 66 10.55 3.29 -3.99
C PRO A 66 9.94 4.32 -4.95
N ILE A 67 10.23 4.18 -6.24
CA ILE A 67 9.70 5.06 -7.30
C ILE A 67 9.10 4.23 -8.43
N PRO A 68 8.13 4.75 -9.20
CA PRO A 68 7.54 4.00 -10.30
C PRO A 68 8.57 3.75 -11.41
N VAL A 69 8.52 2.56 -12.02
CA VAL A 69 9.14 2.34 -13.34
C VAL A 69 8.18 2.87 -14.40
N ILE A 70 8.56 3.87 -15.20
CA ILE A 70 7.62 4.56 -16.12
C ILE A 70 7.93 4.34 -17.61
N ALA A 71 9.09 3.78 -17.93
CA ALA A 71 9.52 3.58 -19.31
C ALA A 71 10.44 2.34 -19.44
N PRO A 72 10.57 1.75 -20.65
CA PRO A 72 11.52 0.68 -20.89
C PRO A 72 12.99 1.14 -20.74
N PRO A 73 13.94 0.20 -20.49
CA PRO A 73 13.72 -1.22 -20.29
C PRO A 73 13.03 -1.50 -18.94
N TRP A 74 12.04 -2.38 -18.95
CA TRP A 74 11.09 -2.49 -17.84
C TRP A 74 11.65 -3.16 -16.59
N GLY A 75 12.69 -3.99 -16.70
CA GLY A 75 13.19 -4.74 -15.55
C GLY A 75 12.07 -5.56 -14.91
N ASN A 76 11.74 -5.30 -13.64
CA ASN A 76 10.60 -5.90 -12.97
C ASN A 76 9.24 -5.35 -13.43
N GLY A 77 9.22 -4.17 -14.04
CA GLY A 77 8.06 -3.53 -14.66
C GLY A 77 7.23 -2.63 -13.76
N PHE A 78 7.51 -2.55 -12.46
CA PHE A 78 6.65 -1.84 -11.50
C PHE A 78 7.38 -0.86 -10.58
N VAL A 79 8.51 -1.23 -9.96
CA VAL A 79 9.19 -0.38 -8.96
C VAL A 79 10.70 -0.32 -9.18
N ALA A 80 11.26 0.86 -9.00
CA ALA A 80 12.69 1.15 -9.01
C ALA A 80 13.11 1.86 -7.72
N GLY A 81 14.35 2.35 -7.68
CA GLY A 81 14.96 2.92 -6.48
C GLY A 81 15.45 1.83 -5.54
N ASN A 82 15.33 2.05 -4.24
CA ASN A 82 15.87 1.16 -3.22
C ASN A 82 14.78 0.41 -2.44
N ALA A 83 13.68 0.06 -3.10
CA ALA A 83 12.61 -0.72 -2.48
C ALA A 83 13.14 -2.06 -1.95
N THR A 84 12.68 -2.48 -0.78
CA THR A 84 13.05 -3.78 -0.20
C THR A 84 11.86 -4.70 0.00
N HIS A 85 10.68 -4.12 0.18
CA HIS A 85 9.44 -4.85 0.38
C HIS A 85 8.30 -4.19 -0.40
N PHE A 86 7.23 -4.95 -0.63
CA PHE A 86 5.99 -4.38 -1.13
C PHE A 86 4.80 -5.26 -0.74
N VAL A 87 3.63 -4.64 -0.63
CA VAL A 87 2.34 -5.35 -0.55
C VAL A 87 1.66 -5.23 -1.91
N ARG A 88 1.11 -6.34 -2.40
CA ARG A 88 0.30 -6.38 -3.62
C ARG A 88 -1.09 -6.90 -3.30
N TRP A 89 -2.09 -6.22 -3.84
CA TRP A 89 -3.45 -6.76 -3.95
C TRP A 89 -3.67 -7.31 -5.36
N ASP A 90 -4.13 -8.55 -5.47
CA ASP A 90 -4.42 -9.25 -6.72
C ASP A 90 -5.41 -10.39 -6.47
N VAL A 91 -6.50 -10.44 -7.24
CA VAL A 91 -7.55 -11.46 -7.11
C VAL A 91 -7.15 -12.83 -7.65
N ASN A 92 -6.02 -12.93 -8.37
CA ASN A 92 -5.52 -14.17 -8.95
C ASN A 92 -4.59 -14.95 -8.00
N GLN A 93 -4.35 -14.43 -6.79
CA GLN A 93 -3.61 -15.09 -5.72
C GLN A 93 -4.53 -15.32 -4.52
N SER A 94 -4.15 -16.24 -3.62
CA SER A 94 -4.87 -16.45 -2.36
C SER A 94 -3.89 -16.47 -1.18
N PRO A 95 -4.10 -15.60 -0.17
CA PRO A 95 -5.12 -14.54 -0.11
C PRO A 95 -4.83 -13.39 -1.09
N ASP A 96 -5.85 -12.56 -1.35
CA ASP A 96 -5.76 -11.46 -2.32
C ASP A 96 -4.63 -10.45 -1.98
N TYR A 97 -4.28 -10.33 -0.71
CA TYR A 97 -3.14 -9.54 -0.24
C TYR A 97 -1.93 -10.42 0.08
N LEU A 98 -0.81 -10.15 -0.58
CA LEU A 98 0.48 -10.76 -0.24
C LEU A 98 1.53 -9.68 0.01
N LEU A 99 2.36 -9.92 1.02
CA LEU A 99 3.55 -9.16 1.37
C LEU A 99 4.77 -9.87 0.78
N TYR A 100 5.62 -9.12 0.08
CA TYR A 100 6.78 -9.62 -0.65
C TYR A 100 8.06 -8.94 -0.18
N ALA A 101 9.19 -9.64 -0.31
CA ALA A 101 10.54 -9.10 -0.18
C ALA A 101 11.33 -9.30 -1.47
N PHE A 102 12.12 -8.28 -1.86
CA PHE A 102 13.11 -8.41 -2.91
C PHE A 102 14.33 -9.21 -2.42
N GLN A 103 14.91 -10.01 -3.31
CA GLN A 103 16.09 -10.84 -3.04
C GLN A 103 17.39 -10.22 -3.54
N ASP A 104 17.29 -9.22 -4.42
CA ASP A 104 18.42 -8.62 -5.08
C ASP A 104 18.26 -7.10 -5.21
N PRO A 105 19.38 -6.35 -5.26
CA PRO A 105 19.34 -4.89 -5.35
C PRO A 105 18.86 -4.36 -6.70
N ASN A 106 18.79 -5.19 -7.75
CA ASN A 106 18.20 -4.78 -9.04
C ASN A 106 16.69 -5.00 -9.08
N LEU A 107 16.10 -5.50 -7.97
CA LEU A 107 14.66 -5.67 -7.79
C LEU A 107 14.03 -6.65 -8.79
N LEU A 108 14.80 -7.60 -9.33
CA LEU A 108 14.33 -8.53 -10.37
C LEU A 108 13.74 -9.81 -9.78
N GLN A 109 14.16 -10.18 -8.58
CA GLN A 109 13.74 -11.38 -7.87
C GLN A 109 13.08 -10.98 -6.56
N TYR A 110 11.90 -11.55 -6.31
CA TYR A 110 11.15 -11.34 -5.07
C TYR A 110 10.34 -12.60 -4.74
N PHE A 111 9.94 -12.73 -3.48
CA PHE A 111 9.16 -13.87 -2.98
C PHE A 111 8.17 -13.41 -1.93
N ALA A 112 7.06 -14.13 -1.82
CA ALA A 112 6.06 -13.85 -0.79
C ALA A 112 6.64 -14.25 0.58
N ILE A 113 6.54 -13.33 1.55
CA ILE A 113 7.00 -13.52 2.93
C ILE A 113 5.84 -13.58 3.92
N GLY A 114 4.63 -13.25 3.49
CA GLY A 114 3.44 -13.34 4.33
C GLY A 114 2.26 -12.57 3.78
N VAL A 115 1.36 -12.21 4.69
CA VAL A 115 0.10 -11.50 4.43
C VAL A 115 -0.02 -10.35 5.42
N PRO A 116 -0.67 -9.22 5.10
CA PRO A 116 -0.99 -8.21 6.11
C PRO A 116 -1.76 -8.81 7.29
N ILE A 117 -1.50 -8.34 8.51
CA ILE A 117 -2.15 -8.85 9.75
C ILE A 117 -3.66 -8.54 9.80
N VAL A 118 -4.06 -7.46 9.15
CA VAL A 118 -5.44 -7.01 8.98
C VAL A 118 -5.56 -6.45 7.58
N TYR A 119 -6.61 -6.80 6.84
CA TYR A 119 -6.94 -6.16 5.58
C TYR A 119 -8.45 -6.13 5.38
N GLU A 120 -8.90 -5.19 4.54
CA GLU A 120 -10.29 -5.11 4.11
C GLU A 120 -10.47 -5.85 2.78
N ASP A 121 -11.54 -6.62 2.67
CA ASP A 121 -11.93 -7.22 1.39
C ASP A 121 -12.31 -6.12 0.39
N VAL A 122 -11.78 -6.21 -0.83
CA VAL A 122 -12.08 -5.27 -1.91
C VAL A 122 -13.33 -5.76 -2.64
N LEU A 123 -14.49 -5.26 -2.21
CA LEU A 123 -15.78 -5.59 -2.82
C LEU A 123 -15.97 -4.86 -4.17
N PRO A 124 -16.81 -5.38 -5.09
CA PRO A 124 -17.13 -4.68 -6.33
C PRO A 124 -17.60 -3.23 -6.08
N GLY A 125 -17.01 -2.27 -6.81
CA GLY A 125 -17.28 -0.84 -6.64
C GLY A 125 -16.49 -0.15 -5.52
N SER A 126 -15.64 -0.88 -4.78
CA SER A 126 -14.71 -0.28 -3.83
C SER A 126 -13.77 0.68 -4.53
N LYS A 127 -13.46 1.79 -3.87
CA LYS A 127 -12.50 2.79 -4.34
C LYS A 127 -11.19 2.76 -3.59
N ARG A 128 -11.08 1.90 -2.58
CA ARG A 128 -9.97 1.92 -1.64
C ARG A 128 -9.39 0.54 -1.41
N ILE A 129 -8.09 0.53 -1.16
CA ILE A 129 -7.34 -0.59 -0.62
C ILE A 129 -6.89 -0.19 0.78
N ARG A 130 -7.10 -1.06 1.77
CA ARG A 130 -6.68 -0.83 3.15
C ARG A 130 -6.16 -2.10 3.79
N PHE A 131 -4.97 -2.01 4.38
CA PHE A 131 -4.37 -3.10 5.12
C PHE A 131 -3.46 -2.58 6.24
N GLU A 132 -3.08 -3.47 7.14
CA GLU A 132 -2.18 -3.21 8.25
C GLU A 132 -1.08 -4.26 8.25
N ILE A 133 0.17 -3.84 8.42
CA ILE A 133 1.31 -4.73 8.68
C ILE A 133 1.89 -4.43 10.05
N ASP A 134 2.50 -5.45 10.62
CA ASP A 134 3.44 -5.35 11.73
C ASP A 134 4.84 -5.12 11.16
N LEU A 135 5.61 -4.21 11.73
CA LEU A 135 6.96 -3.93 11.25
C LEU A 135 7.87 -5.17 11.36
N SER A 136 7.60 -6.07 12.31
CA SER A 136 8.32 -7.35 12.44
C SER A 136 8.10 -8.32 11.28
N GLN A 137 7.10 -8.08 10.42
CA GLN A 137 6.92 -8.86 9.19
C GLN A 137 7.99 -8.56 8.14
N ILE A 138 8.58 -7.35 8.19
CA ILE A 138 9.55 -6.87 7.19
C ILE A 138 10.93 -6.54 7.79
N ILE A 139 11.06 -6.62 9.12
CA ILE A 139 12.29 -6.33 9.84
C ILE A 139 12.54 -7.43 10.87
N PRO A 140 13.78 -7.97 10.96
CA PRO A 140 14.13 -8.89 12.03
C PRO A 140 13.81 -8.31 13.41
N ALA A 141 13.14 -9.09 14.27
CA ALA A 141 12.72 -8.65 15.60
C ALA A 141 13.85 -8.00 16.43
N ALA A 142 15.07 -8.52 16.33
CA ALA A 142 16.25 -8.00 17.04
C ALA A 142 16.71 -6.60 16.58
N MET A 143 16.17 -6.09 15.47
CA MET A 143 16.57 -4.82 14.87
C MET A 143 15.45 -3.78 14.85
N LEU A 144 14.24 -4.10 15.31
CA LEU A 144 13.07 -3.20 15.20
C LEU A 144 13.31 -1.79 15.76
N ASP A 145 14.03 -1.69 16.88
CA ASP A 145 14.35 -0.42 17.54
C ASP A 145 15.39 0.42 16.80
N GLN A 146 16.14 -0.20 15.88
CA GLN A 146 17.16 0.48 15.08
C GLN A 146 16.56 1.21 13.88
N TYR A 147 15.34 0.83 13.47
CA TYR A 147 14.67 1.46 12.33
C TYR A 147 13.92 2.71 12.74
N GLU A 148 14.30 3.81 12.09
CA GLU A 148 13.87 5.17 12.41
C GLU A 148 12.84 5.71 11.44
N SER A 149 12.88 5.28 10.19
CA SER A 149 11.99 5.76 9.14
C SER A 149 11.60 4.66 8.16
N ILE A 150 10.58 4.95 7.37
CA ILE A 150 10.20 4.15 6.20
C ILE A 150 9.88 5.07 5.03
N GLN A 151 10.47 4.79 3.88
CA GLN A 151 10.07 5.39 2.61
C GLN A 151 8.93 4.55 2.00
N VAL A 152 7.88 5.20 1.54
CA VAL A 152 6.66 4.57 1.01
C VAL A 152 6.28 5.19 -0.32
N ASN A 153 5.79 4.36 -1.23
CA ASN A 153 5.10 4.79 -2.45
C ASN A 153 3.88 3.90 -2.73
N PHE A 154 2.84 4.48 -3.30
CA PHE A 154 1.64 3.80 -3.77
C PHE A 154 1.72 3.77 -5.29
N LEU A 155 1.53 2.61 -5.91
CA LEU A 155 1.70 2.42 -7.34
C LEU A 155 0.45 1.73 -7.88
N THR A 156 -0.15 2.32 -8.91
CA THR A 156 -1.19 1.68 -9.72
C THR A 156 -0.71 1.55 -11.16
N MET A 157 -1.11 0.47 -11.85
CA MET A 157 -0.85 0.30 -13.27
C MET A 157 -1.83 -0.64 -13.94
N ASP A 158 -2.06 -0.45 -15.23
CA ASP A 158 -2.91 -1.34 -16.03
C ASP A 158 -2.26 -2.71 -16.26
N VAL A 159 -0.93 -2.75 -16.40
CA VAL A 159 -0.16 -3.97 -16.63
C VAL A 159 1.26 -3.83 -16.06
N VAL A 160 1.90 -4.97 -15.73
CA VAL A 160 3.34 -5.05 -15.45
C VAL A 160 4.08 -5.53 -16.72
N PRO A 161 4.54 -4.63 -17.59
CA PRO A 161 5.24 -5.02 -18.81
C PRO A 161 6.61 -5.63 -18.50
N GLN A 162 7.10 -6.47 -19.40
CA GLN A 162 8.39 -7.14 -19.29
C GLN A 162 9.24 -6.84 -20.53
N GLY A 163 10.57 -6.88 -20.38
CA GLY A 163 11.52 -6.72 -21.48
C GLY A 163 11.79 -5.25 -21.89
N ALA A 164 12.13 -5.04 -23.17
CA ALA A 164 12.66 -3.78 -23.68
C ALA A 164 11.64 -2.90 -24.42
N THR A 165 10.39 -3.34 -24.56
CA THR A 165 9.35 -2.69 -25.37
C THR A 165 8.00 -2.73 -24.68
N GLY A 166 7.03 -1.98 -25.21
CA GLY A 166 5.65 -1.92 -24.67
C GLY A 166 5.35 -0.59 -24.00
N SER A 167 4.13 -0.45 -23.52
CA SER A 167 3.64 0.72 -22.78
C SER A 167 2.77 0.24 -21.63
N LYS A 168 2.66 1.06 -20.59
CA LYS A 168 1.68 0.91 -19.52
C LYS A 168 1.07 2.27 -19.18
N GLN A 169 -0.16 2.27 -18.71
CA GLN A 169 -0.70 3.37 -17.94
C GLN A 169 -0.35 3.12 -16.47
N TRP A 170 0.00 4.17 -15.76
CA TRP A 170 0.42 4.08 -14.38
C TRP A 170 0.01 5.33 -13.63
N ASP A 171 0.00 5.20 -12.32
CA ASP A 171 -0.03 6.32 -11.40
C ASP A 171 0.77 6.01 -10.14
N ALA A 172 1.28 7.04 -9.48
CA ALA A 172 2.07 6.93 -8.26
C ALA A 172 2.22 8.27 -7.57
N LEU A 173 2.63 8.24 -6.29
CA LEU A 173 2.84 9.46 -5.50
C LEU A 173 3.59 10.55 -6.29
N GLY A 174 3.00 11.74 -6.32
CA GLY A 174 3.48 12.92 -7.02
C GLY A 174 2.51 13.41 -8.09
N ASN A 175 3.02 14.13 -9.09
CA ASN A 175 2.19 14.61 -10.20
C ASN A 175 2.81 14.14 -11.51
N SER A 176 2.18 13.15 -12.13
CA SER A 176 2.65 12.51 -13.36
C SER A 176 2.63 13.43 -14.59
N LEU A 177 1.87 14.53 -14.56
CA LEU A 177 1.87 15.56 -15.61
C LEU A 177 3.09 16.50 -15.54
N VAL A 178 3.83 16.48 -14.43
CA VAL A 178 5.01 17.34 -14.22
C VAL A 178 6.25 16.45 -14.12
N PRO A 179 7.27 16.60 -14.99
CA PRO A 179 8.44 15.72 -14.98
C PRO A 179 9.17 15.61 -13.63
N SER A 180 9.20 16.69 -12.84
CA SER A 180 9.78 16.68 -11.48
C SER A 180 8.89 15.99 -10.43
N GLY A 181 7.62 15.76 -10.75
CA GLY A 181 6.62 15.15 -9.88
C GLY A 181 6.53 13.63 -10.01
N ILE A 182 7.20 12.98 -10.97
CA ILE A 182 6.99 11.54 -11.24
C ILE A 182 7.69 10.62 -10.20
N ASN A 183 8.82 11.04 -9.64
CA ASN A 183 9.66 10.19 -8.77
C ASN A 183 9.48 10.55 -7.29
N GLN A 184 8.26 10.86 -6.85
CA GLN A 184 8.02 11.23 -5.45
C GLN A 184 7.77 9.99 -4.60
N TYR A 185 8.08 10.12 -3.32
CA TYR A 185 7.83 9.15 -2.27
C TYR A 185 7.78 9.91 -0.95
N VAL A 186 7.18 9.30 0.08
CA VAL A 186 7.10 9.91 1.40
C VAL A 186 8.00 9.19 2.38
N THR A 187 8.68 9.95 3.25
CA THR A 187 9.48 9.40 4.34
C THR A 187 8.74 9.62 5.65
N LEU A 188 8.40 8.53 6.34
CA LEU A 188 7.60 8.54 7.54
C LEU A 188 8.47 8.18 8.74
N SER A 189 8.27 8.86 9.88
CA SER A 189 8.96 8.50 11.13
C SER A 189 8.36 7.23 11.71
N LEU A 190 9.21 6.26 12.04
CA LEU A 190 8.86 5.08 12.84
C LEU A 190 9.10 5.32 14.34
N ARG A 191 9.52 6.52 14.75
CA ARG A 191 9.81 6.86 16.16
C ARG A 191 8.61 7.49 16.89
N THR A 192 7.57 7.84 16.16
CA THR A 192 6.42 8.58 16.68
C THR A 192 5.14 8.04 16.07
N SER A 193 4.11 7.83 16.88
CA SER A 193 2.78 7.57 16.34
C SER A 193 2.26 8.80 15.59
N GLY A 194 1.61 8.59 14.46
CA GLY A 194 1.10 9.68 13.64
C GLY A 194 0.38 9.20 12.39
N ILE A 195 -0.46 10.07 11.84
CA ILE A 195 -1.11 9.85 10.54
C ILE A 195 -0.43 10.78 9.53
N TYR A 196 0.12 10.17 8.50
CA TYR A 196 0.67 10.82 7.33
C TYR A 196 -0.34 10.66 6.20
N ASN A 197 -0.70 11.73 5.52
CA ASN A 197 -1.70 11.66 4.45
C ASN A 197 -1.44 12.70 3.36
N ASN A 198 -2.16 12.57 2.26
CA ASN A 198 -1.99 13.43 1.09
C ASN A 198 -2.02 14.93 1.43
N GLN A 199 -3.01 15.35 2.22
CA GLN A 199 -3.18 16.74 2.64
C GLN A 199 -1.97 17.28 3.44
N THR A 200 -1.46 16.49 4.41
CA THR A 200 -0.30 16.88 5.22
C THR A 200 1.01 16.93 4.42
N PHE A 201 1.03 16.31 3.24
CA PHE A 201 2.12 16.37 2.27
C PHE A 201 1.85 17.39 1.15
N PHE A 202 1.09 18.44 1.45
CA PHE A 202 0.80 19.55 0.52
C PHE A 202 0.08 19.10 -0.75
N ASP A 203 -0.87 18.17 -0.61
CA ASP A 203 -1.60 17.58 -1.73
C ASP A 203 -0.64 16.99 -2.78
N LEU A 204 0.33 16.21 -2.29
CA LEU A 204 1.39 15.59 -3.07
C LEU A 204 0.84 14.84 -4.29
N GLU A 205 -0.29 14.16 -4.09
CA GLU A 205 -1.03 13.41 -5.11
C GLU A 205 -2.27 14.21 -5.56
N PRO A 206 -2.22 14.88 -6.73
CA PRO A 206 -3.36 15.57 -7.28
C PRO A 206 -4.24 14.63 -8.09
N GLN A 207 -5.54 14.90 -8.13
CA GLN A 207 -6.48 14.18 -8.98
C GLN A 207 -6.35 14.53 -10.47
N ASN A 208 -6.62 13.56 -11.35
CA ASN A 208 -6.64 13.65 -12.81
C ASN A 208 -5.26 13.88 -13.45
N ASP A 209 -4.21 13.35 -12.85
CA ASP A 209 -2.88 13.38 -13.45
C ASP A 209 -2.63 12.13 -14.33
N THR A 210 -3.40 11.06 -14.14
CA THR A 210 -3.53 9.93 -15.07
C THR A 210 -4.85 9.94 -15.87
N THR A 211 -4.87 9.26 -17.02
CA THR A 211 -6.06 9.25 -17.91
C THR A 211 -7.10 8.19 -17.55
N LEU A 212 -6.73 7.20 -16.72
CA LEU A 212 -7.59 6.12 -16.29
C LEU A 212 -8.04 6.34 -14.84
N PRO A 213 -9.32 6.67 -14.58
CA PRO A 213 -9.80 6.97 -13.23
C PRO A 213 -9.60 5.83 -12.22
N ASP A 214 -9.65 4.57 -12.68
CA ASP A 214 -9.44 3.38 -11.84
C ASP A 214 -7.97 3.19 -11.39
N LEU A 215 -7.06 3.97 -11.98
CA LEU A 215 -5.64 4.06 -11.61
C LEU A 215 -5.33 5.34 -10.83
N ASP A 216 -6.01 6.46 -11.16
CA ASP A 216 -5.82 7.80 -10.57
C ASP A 216 -5.95 7.76 -9.05
N ILE A 217 -4.85 7.81 -8.33
CA ILE A 217 -4.82 7.90 -6.88
C ILE A 217 -5.23 9.34 -6.52
N VAL A 218 -6.19 9.47 -5.62
CA VAL A 218 -6.75 10.78 -5.23
C VAL A 218 -6.55 11.08 -3.77
N ASP A 219 -6.29 10.05 -2.97
CA ASP A 219 -5.98 10.19 -1.56
C ASP A 219 -5.22 8.97 -1.06
N TRP A 220 -4.43 9.18 -0.02
CA TRP A 220 -3.67 8.14 0.63
C TRP A 220 -3.41 8.53 2.09
N SER A 221 -3.24 7.51 2.94
CA SER A 221 -2.71 7.71 4.27
C SER A 221 -1.90 6.52 4.77
N VAL A 222 -0.96 6.81 5.64
CA VAL A 222 -0.22 5.83 6.43
C VAL A 222 -0.26 6.24 7.89
N GLU A 223 -0.83 5.38 8.74
CA GLU A 223 -0.82 5.56 10.19
C GLU A 223 0.30 4.70 10.80
N VAL A 224 1.19 5.33 11.55
CA VAL A 224 2.19 4.68 12.39
C VAL A 224 1.64 4.60 13.81
N ARG A 225 1.61 3.38 14.39
CA ARG A 225 1.22 3.15 15.78
C ARG A 225 2.33 2.42 16.53
N LEU A 226 2.89 3.07 17.55
CA LEU A 226 3.77 2.40 18.52
C LEU A 226 2.92 1.62 19.52
N GLN A 227 3.28 0.36 19.80
CA GLN A 227 2.60 -0.53 20.76
C GLN A 227 3.34 -0.60 22.10
#